data_AF-A0A1G5QBJ1-F1
#
_entry.id   AF-A0A1G5QBJ1-F1
#
_cell.length_a   1.000
_cell.length_b   1.000
_cell.length_c   1.000
_cell.angle_alpha   90.00
_cell.angle_beta   90.00
_cell.angle_gamma   90.00
#
_symmetry.space_group_name_H-M   'P 1'
#
loop_
_entity.id
_entity.type
_entity.pdbx_description
1 polymer ?
#
loop_
_entity_poly.entity_id
_entity_poly.type
_entity_poly.pdbx_seq_one_letter_code
_entity_poly.pdbx_strand_id
1 'polypeptide(L)'
;MDRSLMRYRSRSAGVRLILVPLLAMALTFGMAATVQAQEENQEDTKADEGGLMTLVTATPEEGFALAVKLSQKAVGTTQTDANVRQVLRGAYAHDPDSLIAVSQVVAINFQTISAANNYWRE
;
A
#
# COMPACT_ATOMS: atom_id res chain seq x y z
N MET A 1 -0.16 -53.97 30.61
CA MET A 1 -1.60 -54.27 30.45
C MET A 1 -2.24 -53.00 29.92
N ASP A 2 -2.12 -52.73 28.62
CA ASP A 2 -3.01 -53.20 27.55
C ASP A 2 -4.49 -52.83 27.78
N ARG A 3 -4.98 -51.79 27.08
CA ARG A 3 -6.00 -51.90 26.02
C ARG A 3 -6.36 -50.51 25.50
N SER A 4 -5.98 -50.18 24.28
CA SER A 4 -6.71 -50.56 23.06
C SER A 4 -7.96 -49.68 22.90
N LEU A 5 -7.77 -48.54 22.25
CA LEU A 5 -8.11 -48.32 20.84
C LEU A 5 -9.60 -48.04 20.65
N MET A 6 -9.90 -46.75 20.71
CA MET A 6 -11.12 -46.18 20.17
C MET A 6 -11.07 -46.29 18.65
N ARG A 7 -11.83 -47.28 18.15
CA ARG A 7 -12.73 -47.23 16.97
C ARG A 7 -12.52 -45.99 16.08
N TYR A 8 -12.35 -46.07 14.77
CA TYR A 8 -13.11 -46.89 13.82
C TYR A 8 -12.44 -46.75 12.46
N ARG A 9 -12.36 -47.87 11.73
CA ARG A 9 -11.68 -48.06 10.46
C ARG A 9 -12.75 -48.35 9.40
N SER A 10 -12.76 -47.65 8.27
CA SER A 10 -13.43 -48.10 7.03
C SER A 10 -12.84 -47.35 5.83
N ARG A 11 -11.93 -47.95 5.03
CA ARG A 11 -12.18 -48.79 3.83
C ARG A 11 -13.17 -48.11 2.86
N SER A 12 -12.75 -47.50 1.74
CA SER A 12 -12.11 -47.99 0.48
C SER A 12 -13.08 -48.59 -0.54
N ALA A 13 -12.80 -48.33 -1.83
CA ALA A 13 -13.47 -48.74 -3.08
C ALA A 13 -14.52 -47.73 -3.56
N GLY A 14 -14.58 -47.26 -4.81
CA GLY A 14 -13.96 -47.71 -6.05
C GLY A 14 -15.01 -47.55 -7.17
N VAL A 15 -14.80 -46.55 -8.03
CA VAL A 15 -15.25 -46.36 -9.43
C VAL A 15 -16.41 -47.24 -9.93
N ARG A 16 -17.53 -46.62 -10.38
CA ARG A 16 -18.33 -47.10 -11.52
C ARG A 16 -18.92 -45.97 -12.37
N LEU A 17 -18.53 -46.03 -13.63
CA LEU A 17 -18.90 -45.29 -14.83
C LEU A 17 -20.38 -45.54 -15.22
N ILE A 18 -21.21 -44.50 -15.39
CA ILE A 18 -22.41 -44.56 -16.24
C ILE A 18 -22.56 -43.24 -17.01
N LEU A 19 -22.63 -43.40 -18.33
CA LEU A 19 -22.80 -42.43 -19.39
C LEU A 19 -24.30 -42.39 -19.75
N VAL A 20 -24.89 -41.21 -19.99
CA VAL A 20 -25.91 -40.89 -21.04
C VAL A 20 -26.36 -39.41 -20.87
N PRO A 21 -26.43 -38.62 -21.95
CA PRO A 21 -26.72 -37.19 -21.93
C PRO A 21 -28.20 -36.86 -22.15
N LEU A 22 -28.67 -35.71 -21.66
CA LEU A 22 -29.97 -35.14 -22.03
C LEU A 22 -29.83 -33.67 -22.42
N LEU A 23 -30.15 -33.44 -23.68
CA LEU A 23 -30.15 -32.20 -24.43
C LEU A 23 -31.56 -31.59 -24.36
N ALA A 24 -31.69 -30.40 -23.76
CA ALA A 24 -32.77 -29.40 -23.84
C ALA A 24 -32.59 -28.48 -22.60
N MET A 25 -32.72 -27.16 -22.59
CA MET A 25 -33.48 -26.24 -23.41
C MET A 25 -33.07 -24.82 -22.99
N ALA A 26 -32.97 -23.92 -23.97
CA ALA A 26 -33.34 -22.49 -23.93
C ALA A 26 -32.93 -21.58 -22.75
N LEU A 27 -32.19 -20.53 -23.13
CA LEU A 27 -32.41 -19.11 -22.80
C LEU A 27 -33.27 -18.82 -21.56
N THR A 28 -32.68 -18.19 -20.55
CA THR A 28 -33.06 -16.84 -20.09
C THR A 28 -32.16 -16.37 -18.94
N PHE A 29 -31.68 -15.13 -19.10
CA PHE A 29 -31.35 -14.18 -18.03
C PHE A 29 -30.15 -14.45 -17.09
N GLY A 30 -29.15 -13.57 -17.19
CA GLY A 30 -28.66 -12.91 -15.99
C GLY A 30 -27.15 -12.79 -15.84
N MET A 31 -26.66 -11.58 -16.09
CA MET A 31 -25.55 -10.92 -15.40
C MET A 31 -24.08 -11.25 -15.73
N ALA A 32 -23.38 -10.13 -15.89
CA ALA A 32 -21.99 -9.87 -15.52
C ALA A 32 -20.89 -10.36 -16.49
N ALA A 33 -20.59 -9.47 -17.43
CA ALA A 33 -19.26 -8.91 -17.68
C ALA A 33 -18.11 -9.93 -17.84
N THR A 34 -17.71 -10.08 -19.10
CA THR A 34 -16.33 -10.25 -19.58
C THR A 34 -15.27 -10.28 -18.48
N VAL A 35 -14.76 -11.49 -18.22
CA VAL A 35 -13.45 -11.71 -17.63
C VAL A 35 -12.42 -11.00 -18.50
N GLN A 36 -11.98 -9.82 -18.07
CA GLN A 36 -10.74 -9.21 -18.51
C GLN A 36 -9.78 -9.28 -17.32
N ALA A 37 -8.84 -10.22 -17.41
CA ALA A 37 -7.63 -10.19 -16.60
C ALA A 37 -6.85 -8.93 -17.01
N GLN A 38 -7.00 -7.86 -16.23
CA GLN A 38 -6.25 -6.64 -16.41
C GLN A 38 -4.92 -6.82 -15.69
N GLU A 39 -3.87 -7.10 -16.47
CA GLU A 39 -2.48 -6.99 -16.03
C GLU A 39 -2.25 -5.54 -15.58
N GLU A 40 -2.15 -5.35 -14.27
CA GLU A 40 -1.74 -4.09 -13.66
C GLU A 40 -0.24 -3.88 -13.94
N ASN A 41 0.08 -3.46 -15.16
CA ASN A 41 1.35 -2.79 -15.46
C ASN A 41 1.25 -1.38 -14.88
N GLN A 42 1.44 -1.27 -13.57
CA GLN A 42 1.68 0.02 -12.96
C GLN A 42 3.12 0.40 -13.31
N GLU A 43 3.22 1.21 -14.36
CA GLU A 43 4.44 1.89 -14.76
C GLU A 43 4.94 2.68 -13.54
N ASP A 44 5.92 2.09 -12.86
CA ASP A 44 6.77 2.74 -11.86
C ASP A 44 7.31 4.01 -12.51
N THR A 45 6.61 5.13 -12.29
CA THR A 45 7.15 6.46 -12.56
C THR A 45 8.26 6.65 -11.56
N LYS A 46 9.45 6.19 -11.93
CA LYS A 46 10.73 6.55 -11.33
C LYS A 46 10.92 8.05 -11.49
N ALA A 47 10.30 8.82 -10.62
CA ALA A 47 10.69 10.20 -10.34
C ALA A 47 11.71 10.18 -9.19
N ASP A 48 12.83 9.50 -9.42
CA ASP A 48 14.07 9.77 -8.70
C ASP A 48 15.13 10.13 -9.73
N GLU A 49 15.12 11.40 -10.17
CA GLU A 49 16.32 12.03 -10.69
C GLU A 49 16.37 13.48 -10.18
N GLY A 50 17.35 13.77 -9.32
CA GLY A 50 17.93 15.10 -9.21
C GLY A 50 17.12 16.19 -8.49
N GLY A 51 17.41 16.34 -7.20
CA GLY A 51 17.49 17.67 -6.58
C GLY A 51 16.20 18.24 -5.99
N LEU A 52 16.29 18.68 -4.74
CA LEU A 52 15.40 19.74 -4.26
C LEU A 52 15.89 21.02 -4.94
N MET A 53 15.42 21.27 -6.16
CA MET A 53 15.99 22.33 -7.00
C MET A 53 15.57 23.73 -6.57
N THR A 54 14.54 23.86 -5.71
CA THR A 54 14.08 25.16 -5.20
C THR A 54 13.20 25.01 -3.95
N LEU A 55 13.15 26.06 -3.13
CA LEU A 55 12.17 26.23 -2.04
C LEU A 55 10.94 27.05 -2.48
N VAL A 56 10.94 27.55 -3.72
CA VAL A 56 9.84 28.35 -4.27
C VAL A 56 8.71 27.43 -4.77
N THR A 57 7.48 27.71 -4.36
CA THR A 57 6.24 27.00 -4.72
C THR A 57 5.15 28.00 -5.09
N ALA A 58 4.23 27.63 -5.99
CA ALA A 58 3.20 28.55 -6.46
C ALA A 58 2.12 28.82 -5.40
N THR A 59 1.82 27.81 -4.57
CA THR A 59 0.76 27.90 -3.55
C THR A 59 1.23 27.43 -2.17
N PRO A 60 0.51 27.80 -1.10
CA PRO A 60 0.74 27.26 0.24
C PRO A 60 0.62 25.74 0.31
N GLU A 61 -0.33 25.14 -0.42
CA GLU A 61 -0.55 23.69 -0.45
C GLU A 61 0.66 22.95 -1.06
N GLU A 62 1.21 23.47 -2.16
CA GLU A 62 2.45 22.97 -2.74
C GLU A 62 3.64 23.14 -1.79
N GLY A 63 3.68 24.27 -1.06
CA GLY A 63 4.68 24.53 -0.03
C GLY A 63 4.62 23.50 1.11
N PHE A 64 3.42 23.11 1.54
CA PHE A 64 3.23 22.08 2.55
C PHE A 64 3.65 20.70 2.04
N ALA A 65 3.27 20.35 0.81
CA ALA A 65 3.72 19.11 0.17
C ALA A 65 5.25 19.03 0.06
N LEU A 66 5.90 20.14 -0.27
CA LEU A 66 7.36 20.25 -0.27
C LEU A 66 7.95 20.08 1.14
N ALA A 67 7.33 20.68 2.18
CA ALA A 67 7.77 20.53 3.57
C ALA A 67 7.73 19.06 4.03
N VAL A 68 6.68 18.33 3.67
CA VAL A 68 6.56 16.89 3.93
C VAL A 68 7.66 16.12 3.20
N LYS A 69 7.91 16.41 1.92
CA LYS A 69 8.95 15.76 1.13
C LYS A 69 10.35 16.00 1.70
N LEU A 70 10.66 17.22 2.15
CA LEU A 70 11.92 17.53 2.84
C LEU A 70 12.09 16.71 4.11
N SER A 71 11.04 16.64 4.92
CA SER A 71 11.03 15.89 6.19
C SER A 71 11.29 14.40 5.96
N GLN A 72 10.63 13.80 4.96
CA GLN A 72 10.83 12.40 4.59
C GLN A 72 12.21 12.13 3.99
N LYS A 73 12.73 13.07 3.19
CA LYS A 73 14.07 12.95 2.61
C LYS A 73 15.16 12.91 3.68
N ALA A 74 15.03 13.70 4.75
CA ALA A 74 15.97 13.64 5.88
C ALA A 74 16.04 12.23 6.50
N VAL A 75 14.89 11.56 6.68
CA VAL A 75 14.83 10.16 7.16
C VAL A 75 15.49 9.21 6.16
N GLY A 76 15.21 9.35 4.86
CA GLY A 76 15.83 8.53 3.82
C GLY A 76 17.34 8.74 3.67
N THR A 77 17.84 9.95 3.94
CA THR A 77 19.26 10.27 3.93
C THR A 77 19.99 9.69 5.15
N THR A 78 19.35 9.67 6.31
CA THR A 78 19.96 9.15 7.55
C THR A 78 19.87 7.64 7.66
N GLN A 79 18.74 7.05 7.25
CA GLN A 79 18.53 5.62 7.17
C GLN A 79 18.29 5.20 5.71
N THR A 80 19.36 4.80 5.04
CA THR A 80 19.36 4.42 3.64
C THR A 80 18.71 3.05 3.39
N ASP A 81 18.69 2.15 4.38
CA ASP A 81 18.06 0.84 4.26
C ASP A 81 16.52 0.96 4.30
N ALA A 82 15.88 0.64 3.18
CA ALA A 82 14.44 0.66 3.04
C ALA A 82 13.73 -0.39 3.91
N ASN A 83 14.34 -1.57 4.14
CA ASN A 83 13.76 -2.62 4.97
C ASN A 83 13.68 -2.16 6.43
N VAL A 84 14.75 -1.53 6.93
CA VAL A 84 14.77 -0.96 8.28
C VAL A 84 13.68 0.10 8.44
N ARG A 85 13.54 1.02 7.47
CA ARG A 85 12.46 2.04 7.51
C ARG A 85 11.07 1.43 7.51
N GLN A 86 10.85 0.36 6.75
CA GLN A 86 9.56 -0.32 6.70
C GLN A 86 9.21 -0.97 8.05
N VAL A 87 10.17 -1.64 8.68
CA VAL A 87 9.99 -2.24 10.01
C VAL A 87 9.69 -1.17 11.06
N LEU A 88 10.41 -0.04 11.05
CA LEU A 88 10.21 1.05 11.99
C LEU A 88 8.87 1.78 11.81
N ARG A 89 8.27 1.74 10.62
CA ARG A 89 7.00 2.44 10.33
C ARG A 89 5.84 1.99 11.22
N GLY A 90 5.78 0.71 11.56
CA GLY A 90 4.73 0.20 12.46
C GLY A 90 4.77 0.85 13.84
N ALA A 91 5.97 1.13 14.35
CA ALA A 91 6.17 1.67 15.69
C ALA A 91 5.68 3.13 15.80
N TYR A 92 6.12 4.01 14.90
CA TYR A 92 5.77 5.43 15.00
C TYR A 92 4.39 5.79 14.40
N ALA A 93 3.84 4.96 13.51
CA ALA A 93 2.55 5.28 12.86
C ALA A 93 1.33 5.18 13.79
N HIS A 94 1.46 4.46 14.91
CA HIS A 94 0.38 4.26 15.89
C HIS A 94 0.67 4.95 17.23
N ASP A 95 1.77 5.69 17.32
CA ASP A 95 2.21 6.37 18.54
C ASP A 95 1.84 7.87 18.47
N PRO A 96 0.96 8.38 19.35
CA PRO A 96 0.52 9.78 19.31
C PRO A 96 1.67 10.78 19.44
N ASP A 97 2.66 10.50 20.30
CA ASP A 97 3.82 11.38 20.50
C ASP A 97 4.65 11.46 19.22
N SER A 98 4.86 10.33 18.54
CA SER A 98 5.50 10.28 17.23
C SER A 98 4.74 11.05 16.17
N LEU A 99 3.41 10.96 16.13
CA LEU A 99 2.60 11.71 15.17
C LEU A 99 2.72 13.22 15.40
N ILE A 100 2.69 13.67 16.66
CA ILE A 100 2.93 15.06 17.04
C ILE A 100 4.34 15.50 16.64
N ALA A 101 5.35 14.68 16.90
CA ALA A 101 6.74 14.98 16.53
C ALA A 101 6.92 15.11 15.02
N VAL A 102 6.31 14.23 14.22
CA VAL A 102 6.31 14.34 12.75
C VAL A 102 5.65 15.64 12.31
N SER A 103 4.49 16.01 12.88
CA SER A 103 3.83 17.29 12.58
C SER A 103 4.72 18.49 12.91
N GLN A 104 5.47 18.46 14.01
CA GLN A 104 6.40 19.53 14.37
C GLN A 104 7.53 19.69 13.35
N VAL A 105 8.13 18.58 12.89
CA VAL A 105 9.19 18.64 11.87
C VAL A 105 8.67 19.25 10.57
N VAL A 106 7.48 18.83 10.12
CA VAL A 106 6.85 19.39 8.93
C VAL A 106 6.56 20.88 9.12
N ALA A 107 6.07 21.30 10.29
CA ALA A 107 5.80 22.71 10.58
C ALA A 107 7.05 23.59 10.50
N ILE A 108 8.20 23.11 10.99
CA ILE A 108 9.48 23.83 10.91
C ILE A 108 9.94 23.99 9.46
N ASN A 109 9.84 22.93 8.65
CA ASN A 109 10.17 23.01 7.22
C ASN A 109 9.19 23.94 6.47
N PHE A 110 7.90 23.85 6.77
CA PHE A 110 6.88 24.70 6.16
C PHE A 110 7.06 26.17 6.52
N GLN A 111 7.49 26.50 7.74
CA GLN A 111 7.86 27.86 8.13
C GLN A 111 8.98 28.42 7.24
N THR A 112 10.00 27.60 6.97
CA THR A 112 11.14 27.99 6.11
C THR A 112 10.70 28.20 4.66
N ILE A 113 9.89 27.28 4.13
CA ILE A 113 9.33 27.39 2.77
C ILE A 113 8.42 28.60 2.66
N SER A 114 7.55 28.84 3.64
CA SER A 114 6.66 30.00 3.66
C SER A 114 7.45 31.31 3.61
N ALA A 115 8.53 31.41 4.39
CA ALA A 115 9.42 32.57 4.35
C ALA A 115 10.10 32.74 2.98
N ALA A 116 10.56 31.64 2.37
CA ALA A 116 11.15 31.66 1.03
C ALA A 116 10.16 32.11 -0.08
N ASN A 117 8.85 31.93 0.15
CA ASN A 117 7.77 32.30 -0.78
C ASN A 117 7.09 33.63 -0.42
N ASN A 118 7.68 34.44 0.47
CA ASN A 118 7.04 35.66 0.99
C ASN A 118 5.60 35.43 1.48
N TYR A 119 5.34 34.25 2.06
CA TYR A 119 4.04 33.79 2.53
C TYR A 119 2.92 33.84 1.48
N TRP A 120 3.25 33.78 0.19
CA TRP A 120 2.30 33.87 -0.92
C TRP A 120 1.42 35.12 -0.85
N ARG A 121 1.93 36.20 -0.23
CA ARG A 121 1.26 37.49 -0.23
C ARG A 121 1.46 38.12 -1.60
N GLU A 122 0.38 38.30 -2.34
CA GLU A 122 0.30 39.25 -3.45
C GLU A 122 0.38 40.69 -2.94
#